data_AF-A0AAV1A797-F1
#
_entry.id   AF-A0AAV1A797-F1
#
_cell.length_a   1.000
_cell.length_b   1.000
_cell.length_c   1.000
_cell.angle_alpha   90.00
_cell.angle_beta   90.00
_cell.angle_gamma   90.00
#
_symmetry.space_group_name_H-M   'P 1'
#
loop_
_entity.id
_entity.type
_entity.pdbx_description
1 polymer ?
#
loop_
_entity_poly.entity_id
_entity_poly.type
_entity_poly.pdbx_seq_one_letter_code
_entity_poly.pdbx_strand_id
1 'polypeptide(L)'
;MDNNNNNNNHQIMFLPFLLLFTFFIATTHSASAASCPIDLSYVETFPWDTSTCRDPIDTQHCCQSLLSLVGIGLAKHLKETQLFQFPNENISTACLQDFKLKLSSLKLQPLLVPTCFPNSTQFVTNTSSCAGISNITDWKQKVGMINPLDTSCNGDLKAETSCSVCTDAGFKVTSQLVNIDPKNSSKCFYFSILYAIGIVNQFGPTDPAAAACILGAIVGVVLAFVLIIMYKKWDKMRRENLYHRSVENSVRDSVLPNTGAKWFHISELEKATDKFSLKNKIGQGGDGVVYKGTLSDGTLVAVKEIFDLETRGDEEFCYEVEIISKIKHRYLLALRGCCVTSHSVRGKRRFLVYDYMPNGSLSYQLSVTGANKLTWPQRKNIMLDVAKGLAYLHYEIKPPIFHRDIKATNILLDSKMKAKVADFGLAKQGNEGQSHLTTRVAGTYGYLAPEYALYGQLTEKSDVYSFGIVILEVMSGRKVLDTMNSPVVLITDWAWSLAKSGKVDEIFDESIRDEGPEKIMERFVLVGILCAHAMVALRPTIAEALKMLEGDIDIPNLPDRPVPLGHESFQSSLLSGMQQSGRSTPFTSFYSSTMNTFSRN
;
A
#
# COMPACT_ATOMS: atom_id res chain seq x y z
N MET A 1 35.91 -37.11 -16.60
CA MET A 1 35.09 -37.19 -17.82
C MET A 1 34.25 -35.93 -17.87
N ASP A 2 34.70 -35.01 -18.72
CA ASP A 2 34.01 -33.96 -19.47
C ASP A 2 33.02 -33.03 -18.73
N ASN A 3 33.35 -31.74 -18.56
CA ASN A 3 33.09 -30.60 -19.47
C ASN A 3 31.57 -30.33 -19.64
N ASN A 4 31.01 -29.11 -19.59
CA ASN A 4 31.55 -27.76 -19.65
C ASN A 4 30.45 -26.75 -19.24
N ASN A 5 30.87 -25.52 -18.94
CA ASN A 5 30.06 -24.30 -18.80
C ASN A 5 29.07 -24.05 -19.95
N ASN A 6 28.01 -23.28 -19.69
CA ASN A 6 27.50 -22.36 -20.71
C ASN A 6 26.93 -21.06 -20.14
N ASN A 7 27.59 -19.99 -20.59
CA ASN A 7 27.21 -18.59 -20.52
C ASN A 7 26.89 -18.15 -21.98
N ASN A 8 26.08 -17.11 -22.13
CA ASN A 8 26.02 -16.16 -23.26
C ASN A 8 25.06 -16.39 -24.47
N ASN A 9 24.39 -15.27 -24.77
CA ASN A 9 24.15 -14.65 -26.08
C ASN A 9 23.25 -15.35 -27.11
N HIS A 10 22.12 -14.70 -27.42
CA HIS A 10 21.43 -14.86 -28.71
C HIS A 10 21.66 -13.64 -29.61
N GLN A 11 22.48 -13.86 -30.65
CA GLN A 11 22.48 -13.09 -31.89
C GLN A 11 21.56 -13.77 -32.92
N ILE A 12 20.77 -12.93 -33.61
CA ILE A 12 20.63 -12.83 -35.08
C ILE A 12 20.47 -14.14 -35.87
N MET A 13 19.34 -14.26 -36.59
CA MET A 13 19.21 -15.13 -37.77
C MET A 13 18.69 -14.29 -38.96
N PHE A 14 19.47 -14.29 -40.04
CA PHE A 14 19.14 -13.80 -41.39
C PHE A 14 18.43 -14.89 -42.20
N LEU A 15 17.65 -14.50 -43.22
CA LEU A 15 17.55 -15.10 -44.58
C LEU A 15 16.60 -14.24 -45.48
N PRO A 16 16.67 -14.34 -46.83
CA PRO A 16 16.87 -13.19 -47.74
C PRO A 16 15.93 -13.21 -48.99
N PHE A 17 16.37 -12.57 -50.10
CA PHE A 17 15.79 -12.42 -51.45
C PHE A 17 14.79 -11.25 -51.61
N LEU A 18 14.79 -10.39 -52.64
CA LEU A 18 15.50 -10.35 -53.92
C LEU A 18 15.42 -8.92 -54.54
N LEU A 19 16.50 -8.48 -55.21
CA LEU A 19 16.64 -7.55 -56.36
C LEU A 19 15.55 -6.50 -56.68
N LEU A 20 15.99 -5.24 -56.83
CA LEU A 20 16.03 -4.57 -58.15
C LEU A 20 16.87 -3.28 -58.12
N PHE A 21 17.78 -3.20 -59.09
CA PHE A 21 18.65 -2.07 -59.43
C PHE A 21 17.84 -0.86 -59.93
N THR A 22 18.26 0.35 -59.54
CA THR A 22 18.47 1.44 -60.51
C THR A 22 19.63 2.34 -60.06
N PHE A 23 20.60 2.48 -60.97
CA PHE A 23 21.62 3.51 -60.98
C PHE A 23 20.94 4.87 -61.12
N PHE A 24 21.23 5.83 -60.25
CA PHE A 24 21.18 7.24 -60.61
C PHE A 24 22.41 7.96 -60.09
N ILE A 25 23.08 8.59 -61.04
CA ILE A 25 24.28 9.40 -60.94
C ILE A 25 24.09 10.45 -59.85
N ALA A 26 25.06 10.54 -58.93
CA ALA A 26 25.18 11.63 -57.97
C ALA A 26 25.35 12.94 -58.74
N THR A 27 24.25 13.66 -58.96
CA THR A 27 24.32 15.10 -59.21
C THR A 27 24.49 15.75 -57.86
N THR A 28 25.68 16.30 -57.62
CA THR A 28 25.93 17.25 -56.54
C THR A 28 25.05 18.47 -56.79
N HIS A 29 23.82 18.44 -56.29
CA HIS A 29 23.07 19.66 -56.05
C HIS A 29 23.68 20.28 -54.80
N SER A 30 24.56 21.26 -55.03
CA SER A 30 24.92 22.27 -54.04
C SER A 30 23.64 22.94 -53.55
N ALA A 31 23.06 22.41 -52.48
CA ALA A 31 22.08 23.13 -51.67
C ALA A 31 22.80 24.38 -51.15
N SER A 32 22.41 25.54 -51.68
CA SER A 32 22.75 26.84 -51.08
C SER A 32 22.58 26.71 -49.58
N ALA A 33 23.67 26.82 -48.81
CA ALA A 33 23.57 26.91 -47.36
C ALA A 33 22.62 28.06 -47.06
N ALA A 34 21.49 27.77 -46.42
CA ALA A 34 20.56 28.83 -46.01
C ALA A 34 21.35 29.78 -45.11
N SER A 35 21.38 31.07 -45.42
CA SER A 35 21.95 32.09 -44.54
C SER A 35 20.91 32.53 -43.53
N CYS A 36 21.34 32.93 -42.33
CA CYS A 36 20.42 33.54 -41.38
C CYS A 36 19.91 34.88 -41.95
N PRO A 37 18.59 35.09 -42.10
CA PRO A 37 18.05 36.34 -42.63
C PRO A 37 18.07 37.47 -41.60
N ILE A 38 18.38 37.18 -40.34
CA ILE A 38 18.46 38.17 -39.26
C ILE A 38 19.91 38.58 -39.07
N ASP A 39 20.15 39.89 -39.04
CA ASP A 39 21.43 40.43 -38.57
C ASP A 39 21.52 40.32 -37.04
N LEU A 40 22.39 39.41 -36.57
CA LEU A 40 22.67 39.14 -35.16
C LEU A 40 23.87 39.93 -34.61
N SER A 41 24.38 40.94 -35.33
CA SER A 41 25.50 41.78 -34.85
C SER A 41 25.20 42.50 -33.52
N TYR A 42 23.92 42.74 -33.20
CA TYR A 42 23.52 43.33 -31.93
C TYR A 42 23.95 42.50 -30.71
N VAL A 43 24.17 41.19 -30.85
CA VAL A 43 24.59 40.32 -29.73
C VAL A 43 25.91 40.79 -29.12
N GLU A 44 26.78 41.39 -29.93
CA GLU A 44 28.08 41.90 -29.52
C GLU A 44 28.01 43.32 -28.91
N THR A 45 26.96 44.08 -29.20
CA THR A 45 26.86 45.51 -28.88
C THR A 45 25.74 45.83 -27.89
N PHE A 46 24.73 44.98 -27.79
CA PHE A 46 23.61 45.12 -26.87
C PHE A 46 24.07 44.86 -25.44
N PRO A 47 23.65 45.67 -24.44
CA PRO A 47 24.04 45.46 -23.05
C PRO A 47 23.31 44.24 -22.46
N TRP A 48 24.03 43.17 -22.16
CA TRP A 48 23.51 42.00 -21.45
C TRP A 48 24.55 41.40 -20.51
N ASP A 49 24.08 40.70 -19.48
CA ASP A 49 24.95 40.12 -18.46
C ASP A 49 25.62 38.82 -18.95
N THR A 50 26.89 38.92 -19.37
CA THR A 50 27.68 37.76 -19.79
C THR A 50 28.24 36.94 -18.62
N SER A 51 28.16 37.43 -17.36
CA SER A 51 28.82 36.80 -16.21
C SER A 51 28.23 35.42 -15.90
N THR A 52 26.90 35.28 -16.01
CA THR A 52 26.17 34.01 -15.81
C THR A 52 26.56 32.94 -16.84
N CYS A 53 27.08 33.34 -17.99
CA CYS A 53 27.53 32.47 -19.07
C CYS A 53 29.04 32.19 -19.07
N ARG A 54 29.78 32.65 -18.07
CA ARG A 54 31.21 32.40 -17.87
C ARG A 54 31.42 31.40 -16.73
N ASP A 55 32.56 30.73 -16.71
CA ASP A 55 32.84 29.71 -15.70
C ASP A 55 32.91 30.30 -14.27
N PRO A 56 32.21 29.70 -13.27
CA PRO A 56 31.27 28.58 -13.41
C PRO A 56 29.92 29.01 -14.00
N ILE A 57 29.46 28.28 -15.03
CA ILE A 57 28.24 28.63 -15.76
C ILE A 57 27.01 28.38 -14.90
N ASP A 58 26.22 29.43 -14.67
CA ASP A 58 24.83 29.30 -14.20
C ASP A 58 23.93 29.00 -15.39
N THR A 59 23.75 27.71 -15.67
CA THR A 59 23.03 27.25 -16.87
C THR A 59 21.60 27.82 -16.94
N GLN A 60 20.93 28.01 -15.80
CA GLN A 60 19.55 28.51 -15.79
C GLN A 60 19.50 29.98 -16.22
N HIS A 61 20.28 30.85 -15.58
CA HIS A 61 20.28 32.28 -15.88
C HIS A 61 20.95 32.59 -17.22
N CYS A 62 21.98 31.83 -17.59
CA CYS A 62 22.63 31.95 -18.89
C CYS A 62 21.69 31.60 -20.04
N CYS A 63 21.04 30.42 -20.02
CA CYS A 63 20.13 30.02 -21.09
C CYS A 63 18.95 30.96 -21.24
N GLN A 64 18.45 31.52 -20.13
CA GLN A 64 17.43 32.55 -20.17
C GLN A 64 17.92 33.83 -20.85
N SER A 65 19.12 34.31 -20.51
CA SER A 65 19.72 35.50 -21.12
C SER A 65 19.94 35.30 -22.63
N LEU A 66 20.43 34.12 -23.03
CA LEU A 66 20.59 33.77 -24.44
C LEU A 66 19.24 33.68 -25.18
N LEU A 67 18.19 33.16 -24.53
CA LEU A 67 16.86 33.10 -25.13
C LEU A 67 16.27 34.50 -25.35
N SER A 68 16.47 35.42 -24.40
CA SER A 68 16.09 36.83 -24.57
C SER A 68 16.85 37.49 -25.72
N LEU A 69 18.15 37.21 -25.87
CA LEU A 69 18.94 37.69 -27.02
C LEU A 69 18.40 37.14 -28.34
N VAL A 70 18.08 35.85 -28.45
CA VAL A 70 17.44 35.29 -29.66
C VAL A 70 16.06 35.93 -29.88
N GLY A 71 15.32 36.22 -28.81
CA GLY A 71 14.04 36.92 -28.84
C GLY A 71 14.10 38.31 -29.49
N ILE A 72 15.19 39.07 -29.26
CA ILE A 72 15.43 40.35 -29.94
C ILE A 72 15.49 40.16 -31.47
N GLY A 73 16.22 39.14 -31.91
CA GLY A 73 16.35 38.79 -33.33
C GLY A 73 15.02 38.36 -33.94
N LEU A 74 14.26 37.52 -33.24
CA LEU A 74 12.93 37.09 -33.67
C LEU A 74 11.92 38.24 -33.72
N ALA A 75 12.01 39.21 -32.82
CA ALA A 75 11.16 40.40 -32.86
C ALA A 75 11.51 41.31 -34.06
N LYS A 76 12.80 41.42 -34.40
CA LYS A 76 13.26 42.10 -35.62
C LYS A 76 12.74 41.39 -36.86
N HIS A 77 12.85 40.05 -36.90
CA HIS A 77 12.28 39.23 -37.95
C HIS A 77 10.77 39.48 -38.11
N LEU A 78 10.01 39.44 -37.02
CA LEU A 78 8.58 39.72 -37.04
C LEU A 78 8.26 41.11 -37.61
N LYS A 79 9.03 42.12 -37.25
CA LYS A 79 8.89 43.49 -37.78
C LYS A 79 9.07 43.54 -39.29
N GLU A 80 10.10 42.85 -39.79
CA GLU A 80 10.50 42.88 -41.21
C GLU A 80 9.64 41.97 -42.09
N THR A 81 9.24 40.80 -41.60
CA THR A 81 8.59 39.74 -42.41
C THR A 81 7.13 39.50 -42.06
N GLN A 82 6.65 40.09 -40.96
CA GLN A 82 5.31 39.84 -40.40
C GLN A 82 5.09 38.40 -39.92
N LEU A 83 6.15 37.59 -39.78
CA LEU A 83 6.10 36.20 -39.30
C LEU A 83 6.65 36.08 -37.88
N PHE A 84 5.96 35.35 -37.01
CA PHE A 84 6.38 35.16 -35.61
C PHE A 84 7.57 34.20 -35.44
N GLN A 85 7.78 33.31 -36.41
CA GLN A 85 8.76 32.23 -36.37
C GLN A 85 9.33 31.97 -37.77
N PHE A 86 10.45 31.25 -37.84
CA PHE A 86 11.09 30.91 -39.11
C PHE A 86 10.27 29.90 -39.91
N PRO A 87 10.26 29.99 -41.25
CA PRO A 87 9.42 29.12 -42.07
C PRO A 87 9.94 27.68 -42.17
N ASN A 88 11.22 27.42 -41.87
CA ASN A 88 11.80 26.07 -41.89
C ASN A 88 13.01 25.92 -40.96
N GLU A 89 13.36 24.67 -40.69
CA GLU A 89 14.46 24.28 -39.79
C GLU A 89 15.85 24.67 -40.32
N ASN A 90 16.04 24.72 -41.64
CA ASN A 90 17.33 25.09 -42.23
C ASN A 90 17.69 26.54 -41.87
N ILE A 91 16.72 27.45 -41.92
CA ILE A 91 16.91 28.85 -41.51
C ILE A 91 17.17 28.96 -40.00
N SER A 92 16.39 28.24 -39.19
CA SER A 92 16.59 28.21 -37.73
C SER A 92 17.99 27.74 -37.36
N THR A 93 18.46 26.66 -38.02
CA THR A 93 19.80 26.11 -37.82
C THR A 93 20.89 27.10 -38.24
N ALA A 94 20.73 27.76 -39.39
CA ALA A 94 21.66 28.79 -39.86
C ALA A 94 21.75 29.98 -38.88
N CYS A 95 20.62 30.42 -38.32
CA CYS A 95 20.61 31.48 -37.31
C CYS A 95 21.23 31.05 -35.98
N LEU A 96 21.03 29.82 -35.53
CA LEU A 96 21.70 29.30 -34.34
C LEU A 96 23.22 29.16 -34.54
N GLN A 97 23.65 28.84 -35.75
CA GLN A 97 25.08 28.82 -36.11
C GLN A 97 25.68 30.23 -36.10
N ASP A 98 25.02 31.22 -36.71
CA ASP A 98 25.49 32.60 -36.69
C ASP A 98 25.49 33.17 -35.26
N PHE A 99 24.44 32.89 -34.47
CA PHE A 99 24.38 33.24 -33.05
C PHE A 99 25.56 32.66 -32.26
N LYS A 100 25.90 31.39 -32.50
CA LYS A 100 27.08 30.75 -31.89
C LYS A 100 28.38 31.48 -32.25
N LEU A 101 28.52 31.96 -33.48
CA LEU A 101 29.69 32.75 -33.90
C LEU A 101 29.76 34.09 -33.15
N LYS A 102 28.63 34.78 -32.97
CA LYS A 102 28.54 36.01 -32.17
C LYS A 102 28.84 35.82 -30.69
N LEU A 103 28.44 34.69 -30.09
CA LEU A 103 28.83 34.37 -28.71
C LEU A 103 30.33 34.05 -28.61
N SER A 104 30.90 33.42 -29.65
CA SER A 104 32.32 33.07 -29.69
C SER A 104 33.21 34.31 -29.79
N SER A 105 32.80 35.36 -30.52
CA SER A 105 33.52 36.64 -30.57
C SER A 105 33.57 37.34 -29.20
N LEU A 106 32.59 37.08 -28.32
CA LEU A 106 32.55 37.52 -26.92
C LEU A 106 33.35 36.62 -25.95
N LYS A 107 34.10 35.65 -26.49
CA LYS A 107 34.88 34.66 -25.73
C LYS A 107 34.02 33.79 -24.79
N LEU A 108 32.79 33.46 -25.20
CA LEU A 108 31.92 32.53 -24.48
C LEU A 108 32.04 31.11 -25.04
N GLN A 109 31.71 30.10 -24.23
CA GLN A 109 31.89 28.70 -24.61
C GLN A 109 30.99 28.32 -25.80
N PRO A 110 31.53 27.69 -26.87
CA PRO A 110 30.73 27.28 -28.04
C PRO A 110 29.63 26.26 -27.73
N LEU A 111 29.69 25.58 -26.58
CA LEU A 111 28.71 24.60 -26.13
C LEU A 111 27.42 25.25 -25.60
N LEU A 112 27.42 26.55 -25.28
CA LEU A 112 26.24 27.24 -24.73
C LEU A 112 25.02 27.14 -25.64
N VAL A 113 25.20 27.29 -26.96
CA VAL A 113 24.09 27.19 -27.93
C VAL A 113 23.44 25.81 -27.94
N PRO A 114 24.16 24.68 -28.13
CA PRO A 114 23.53 23.36 -28.06
C PRO A 114 23.04 22.98 -26.66
N THR A 115 23.62 23.53 -25.58
CA THR A 115 23.12 23.32 -24.21
C THR A 115 21.78 24.02 -23.98
N CYS A 116 21.64 25.27 -24.42
CA CYS A 116 20.43 26.06 -24.20
C CYS A 116 19.35 25.83 -25.27
N PHE A 117 19.75 25.44 -26.47
CA PHE A 117 18.89 25.27 -27.63
C PHE A 117 19.14 23.92 -28.32
N PRO A 118 18.85 22.79 -27.65
CA PRO A 118 19.13 21.45 -28.17
C PRO A 118 18.25 21.08 -29.39
N ASN A 119 17.18 21.82 -29.65
CA ASN A 119 16.25 21.56 -30.73
C ASN A 119 16.09 22.79 -31.65
N SER A 120 16.61 22.70 -32.88
CA SER A 120 16.50 23.71 -33.95
C SER A 120 15.05 24.02 -34.34
N THR A 121 14.12 23.08 -34.18
CA THR A 121 12.71 23.29 -34.57
C THR A 121 11.92 24.20 -33.62
N GLN A 122 12.47 24.56 -32.46
CA GLN A 122 11.74 25.38 -31.47
C GLN A 122 11.39 26.80 -31.96
N PHE A 123 12.13 27.31 -32.95
CA PHE A 123 11.93 28.62 -33.57
C PHE A 123 11.25 28.54 -34.95
N VAL A 124 10.76 27.37 -35.34
CA VAL A 124 10.13 27.14 -36.64
C VAL A 124 8.61 27.19 -36.51
N THR A 125 7.95 27.79 -37.50
CA THR A 125 6.49 27.89 -37.61
C THR A 125 5.86 26.50 -37.53
N ASN A 126 4.88 26.36 -36.64
CA ASN A 126 4.14 25.12 -36.44
C ASN A 126 2.68 25.46 -36.16
N THR A 127 1.75 24.81 -36.88
CA THR A 127 0.29 25.04 -36.80
C THR A 127 -0.32 24.74 -35.43
N SER A 128 0.41 24.00 -34.58
CA SER A 128 0.06 23.77 -33.19
C SER A 128 0.59 24.83 -32.21
N SER A 129 1.28 25.88 -32.69
CA SER A 129 1.82 26.95 -31.85
C SER A 129 0.79 28.05 -31.62
N CYS A 130 0.53 28.34 -30.34
CA CYS A 130 -0.36 29.39 -29.84
C CYS A 130 -1.56 29.71 -30.74
N ALA A 131 -2.61 28.89 -30.65
CA ALA A 131 -3.86 29.10 -31.39
C ALA A 131 -3.70 29.13 -32.93
N GLY A 132 -2.59 28.57 -33.44
CA GLY A 132 -2.25 28.52 -34.86
C GLY A 132 -1.71 29.83 -35.44
N ILE A 133 -1.28 30.77 -34.58
CA ILE A 133 -0.75 32.06 -35.03
C ILE A 133 0.60 31.83 -35.73
N SER A 134 0.70 32.29 -36.97
CA SER A 134 1.95 32.26 -37.74
C SER A 134 2.42 33.65 -38.16
N ASN A 135 1.48 34.58 -38.36
CA ASN A 135 1.72 35.92 -38.86
C ASN A 135 0.84 36.97 -38.14
N ILE A 136 1.06 38.26 -38.45
CA ILE A 136 0.34 39.37 -37.80
C ILE A 136 -1.15 39.41 -38.15
N THR A 137 -1.55 38.90 -39.31
CA THR A 137 -2.98 38.78 -39.67
C THR A 137 -3.68 37.79 -38.76
N ASP A 138 -3.07 36.61 -38.54
CA ASP A 138 -3.59 35.60 -37.61
C ASP A 138 -3.69 36.19 -36.19
N TRP A 139 -2.66 36.91 -35.76
CA TRP A 139 -2.64 37.59 -34.46
C TRP A 139 -3.83 38.55 -34.31
N LYS A 140 -4.03 39.45 -35.27
CA LYS A 140 -5.13 40.43 -35.24
C LYS A 140 -6.50 39.76 -35.27
N GLN A 141 -6.64 38.62 -35.95
CA GLN A 141 -7.87 37.83 -35.94
C GLN A 141 -8.16 37.22 -34.56
N LYS A 142 -7.14 36.82 -33.80
CA LYS A 142 -7.29 36.17 -32.49
C LYS A 142 -7.40 37.15 -31.33
N VAL A 143 -6.60 38.22 -31.35
CA VAL A 143 -6.43 39.17 -30.24
C VAL A 143 -7.22 40.47 -30.46
N GLY A 144 -7.60 40.76 -31.71
CA GLY A 144 -8.32 41.97 -32.09
C GLY A 144 -7.44 42.96 -32.87
N MET A 145 -8.10 43.81 -33.67
CA MET A 145 -7.44 44.81 -34.53
C MET A 145 -6.73 45.92 -33.75
N ILE A 146 -7.26 46.25 -32.57
CA ILE A 146 -6.63 47.11 -31.56
C ILE A 146 -6.77 46.36 -30.24
N ASN A 147 -5.64 46.09 -29.60
CA ASN A 147 -5.59 45.34 -28.35
C ASN A 147 -4.81 46.15 -27.28
N PRO A 148 -4.86 45.73 -26.01
CA PRO A 148 -4.23 46.46 -24.91
C PRO A 148 -2.72 46.70 -25.09
N LEU A 149 -2.00 45.84 -25.82
CA LEU A 149 -0.58 46.05 -26.08
C LEU A 149 -0.37 47.27 -26.96
N ASP A 150 -1.17 47.44 -28.02
CA ASP A 150 -1.05 48.53 -29.01
C ASP A 150 -1.07 49.93 -28.37
N THR A 151 -1.79 50.07 -27.25
CA THR A 151 -1.86 51.33 -26.50
C THR A 151 -0.83 51.43 -25.38
N SER A 152 -0.55 50.33 -24.68
CA SER A 152 0.23 50.34 -23.43
C SER A 152 1.73 50.22 -23.64
N CYS A 153 2.16 49.63 -24.76
CA CYS A 153 3.57 49.37 -25.06
C CYS A 153 4.16 50.31 -26.12
N ASN A 154 3.36 51.28 -26.59
CA ASN A 154 3.75 52.26 -27.58
C ASN A 154 4.37 53.50 -26.90
N GLY A 155 5.70 53.51 -26.75
CA GLY A 155 6.41 54.64 -26.14
C GLY A 155 7.73 54.25 -25.46
N ASP A 156 8.28 55.17 -24.66
CA ASP A 156 9.52 54.95 -23.88
C ASP A 156 9.18 54.17 -22.60
N LEU A 157 9.85 53.02 -22.43
CA LEU A 157 9.62 52.10 -21.31
C LEU A 157 10.69 52.19 -20.22
N LYS A 158 11.52 53.24 -20.21
CA LYS A 158 12.48 53.51 -19.12
C LYS A 158 11.82 53.74 -17.77
N ALA A 159 10.64 54.39 -17.76
CA ALA A 159 9.91 54.63 -16.53
C ALA A 159 9.24 53.34 -16.05
N GLU A 160 9.46 52.99 -14.78
CA GLU A 160 8.92 51.77 -14.14
C GLU A 160 7.39 51.66 -14.29
N THR A 161 6.68 52.80 -14.20
CA THR A 161 5.22 52.87 -14.37
C THR A 161 4.77 52.60 -15.81
N SER A 162 5.53 53.04 -16.81
CA SER A 162 5.21 52.77 -18.22
C SER A 162 5.49 51.30 -18.55
N CYS A 163 6.59 50.77 -18.00
CA CYS A 163 6.91 49.37 -18.14
C CYS A 163 5.84 48.47 -17.50
N SER A 164 5.40 48.76 -16.28
CA SER A 164 4.40 47.95 -15.58
C SER A 164 3.07 47.91 -16.34
N VAL A 165 2.61 49.05 -16.86
CA VAL A 165 1.38 49.14 -17.65
C VAL A 165 1.48 48.33 -18.95
N CYS A 166 2.64 48.37 -19.63
CA CYS A 166 2.90 47.52 -20.80
C CYS A 166 2.91 46.02 -20.43
N THR A 167 3.56 45.63 -19.34
CA THR A 167 3.59 44.23 -18.90
C THR A 167 2.20 43.71 -18.50
N ASP A 168 1.38 44.53 -17.82
CA ASP A 168 0.01 44.18 -17.46
C ASP A 168 -0.88 43.98 -18.69
N ALA A 169 -0.70 44.82 -19.71
CA ALA A 169 -1.37 44.65 -21.00
C ALA A 169 -0.93 43.34 -21.69
N GLY A 170 0.36 43.01 -21.62
CA GLY A 170 0.88 41.73 -22.11
C GLY A 170 0.29 40.53 -21.40
N PHE A 171 0.09 40.59 -20.07
CA PHE A 171 -0.58 39.53 -19.32
C PHE A 171 -2.05 39.36 -19.72
N LYS A 172 -2.77 40.45 -19.96
CA LYS A 172 -4.16 40.41 -20.43
C LYS A 172 -4.28 39.73 -21.79
N VAL A 173 -3.45 40.12 -22.75
CA VAL A 173 -3.43 39.51 -24.09
C VAL A 173 -2.98 38.04 -24.02
N THR A 174 -1.95 37.74 -23.23
CA THR A 174 -1.51 36.35 -23.01
C THR A 174 -2.64 35.50 -22.44
N SER A 175 -3.36 36.00 -21.43
CA SER A 175 -4.48 35.26 -20.84
C SER A 175 -5.58 34.97 -21.86
N GLN A 176 -5.87 35.89 -22.79
CA GLN A 176 -6.82 35.65 -23.87
C GLN A 176 -6.35 34.50 -24.78
N LEU A 177 -5.08 34.52 -25.19
CA LEU A 177 -4.50 33.49 -26.03
C LEU A 177 -4.41 32.12 -25.33
N VAL A 178 -4.04 32.09 -24.05
CA VAL A 178 -3.98 30.86 -23.23
C VAL A 178 -5.37 30.25 -23.04
N ASN A 179 -6.43 31.06 -22.96
CA ASN A 179 -7.80 30.54 -22.92
C ASN A 179 -8.19 29.84 -24.23
N ILE A 180 -7.62 30.25 -25.36
CA ILE A 180 -7.85 29.62 -26.67
C ILE A 180 -6.97 28.36 -26.82
N ASP A 181 -5.72 28.42 -26.36
CA ASP A 181 -4.77 27.31 -26.46
C ASP A 181 -4.00 27.07 -25.14
N PRO A 182 -4.63 26.37 -24.17
CA PRO A 182 -4.03 26.15 -22.85
C PRO A 182 -2.77 25.29 -22.88
N LYS A 183 -2.62 24.45 -23.92
CA LYS A 183 -1.51 23.49 -24.04
C LYS A 183 -0.20 24.16 -24.46
N ASN A 184 -0.27 25.33 -25.11
CA ASN A 184 0.89 26.07 -25.61
C ASN A 184 1.08 27.41 -24.89
N SER A 185 0.75 27.46 -23.59
CA SER A 185 0.73 28.71 -22.82
C SER A 185 2.04 29.50 -22.87
N SER A 186 3.19 28.82 -22.80
CA SER A 186 4.50 29.45 -22.92
C SER A 186 4.71 30.09 -24.30
N LYS A 187 4.31 29.44 -25.39
CA LYS A 187 4.43 30.01 -26.75
C LYS A 187 3.51 31.21 -26.93
N CYS A 188 2.31 31.19 -26.36
CA CYS A 188 1.40 32.33 -26.41
C CYS A 188 1.92 33.55 -25.67
N PHE A 189 2.59 33.32 -24.55
CA PHE A 189 3.28 34.38 -23.84
C PHE A 189 4.41 34.97 -24.70
N TYR A 190 5.25 34.12 -25.32
CA TYR A 190 6.32 34.60 -26.21
C TYR A 190 5.79 35.41 -27.40
N PHE A 191 4.69 35.01 -28.03
CA PHE A 191 4.12 35.80 -29.12
C PHE A 191 3.62 37.17 -28.66
N SER A 192 3.06 37.24 -27.45
CA SER A 192 2.67 38.53 -26.85
C SER A 192 3.85 39.47 -26.64
N ILE A 193 4.97 38.92 -26.15
CA ILE A 193 6.24 39.65 -26.01
C ILE A 193 6.76 40.11 -27.38
N LEU A 194 6.86 39.20 -28.35
CA LEU A 194 7.39 39.50 -29.69
C LEU A 194 6.55 40.56 -30.42
N TYR A 195 5.21 40.49 -30.31
CA TYR A 195 4.32 41.49 -30.87
C TYR A 195 4.52 42.86 -30.18
N ALA A 196 4.55 42.89 -28.85
CA ALA A 196 4.72 44.12 -28.08
C ALA A 196 6.04 44.84 -28.44
N ILE A 197 7.16 44.10 -28.53
CA ILE A 197 8.47 44.69 -28.74
C ILE A 197 8.84 44.88 -30.22
N GLY A 198 8.40 43.97 -31.10
CA GLY A 198 8.71 44.00 -32.53
C GLY A 198 7.78 44.91 -33.33
N ILE A 199 6.51 45.01 -32.95
CA ILE A 199 5.47 45.67 -33.73
C ILE A 199 4.95 46.94 -33.07
N VAL A 200 4.67 46.88 -31.77
CA VAL A 200 4.04 48.01 -31.08
C VAL A 200 5.05 49.05 -30.61
N ASN A 201 6.17 48.62 -30.01
CA ASN A 201 7.13 49.55 -29.46
C ASN A 201 7.90 50.30 -30.55
N GLN A 202 7.84 51.64 -30.53
CA GLN A 202 8.47 52.48 -31.54
C GLN A 202 10.01 52.41 -31.56
N PHE A 203 10.66 52.14 -30.41
CA PHE A 203 12.11 52.02 -30.30
C PHE A 203 12.60 50.61 -30.69
N GLY A 204 11.72 49.62 -30.59
CA GLY A 204 11.95 48.27 -31.09
C GLY A 204 12.82 47.39 -30.18
N PRO A 205 13.18 46.18 -30.65
CA PRO A 205 13.78 45.16 -29.80
C PRO A 205 15.25 45.39 -29.45
N THR A 206 15.93 46.30 -30.14
CA THR A 206 17.32 46.68 -29.85
C THR A 206 17.45 47.80 -28.83
N ASP A 207 16.34 48.45 -28.43
CA ASP A 207 16.36 49.43 -27.35
C ASP A 207 16.51 48.74 -25.99
N PRO A 208 17.55 49.08 -25.20
CA PRO A 208 17.81 48.39 -23.93
C PRO A 208 16.67 48.49 -22.91
N ALA A 209 15.93 49.61 -22.88
CA ALA A 209 14.84 49.80 -21.92
C ALA A 209 13.59 49.00 -22.31
N ALA A 210 13.23 49.02 -23.61
CA ALA A 210 12.14 48.22 -24.13
C ALA A 210 12.41 46.71 -24.00
N ALA A 211 13.64 46.28 -24.30
CA ALA A 211 14.08 44.90 -24.13
C ALA A 211 14.08 44.47 -22.66
N ALA A 212 14.67 45.26 -21.75
CA ALA A 212 14.69 44.94 -20.33
C ALA A 212 13.27 44.83 -19.74
N CYS A 213 12.37 45.73 -20.15
CA CYS A 213 10.99 45.72 -19.70
C CYS A 213 10.19 44.52 -20.24
N ILE A 214 10.14 44.37 -21.57
CA ILE A 214 9.21 43.44 -22.23
C ILE A 214 9.76 42.00 -22.19
N LEU A 215 11.08 41.80 -22.29
CA LEU A 215 11.71 40.47 -22.22
C LEU A 215 12.04 40.04 -20.77
N GLY A 216 12.12 40.98 -19.81
CA GLY A 216 12.42 40.70 -18.39
C GLY A 216 11.25 40.08 -17.59
N ALA A 217 10.00 40.21 -18.06
CA ALA A 217 8.79 39.72 -17.39
C ALA A 217 8.70 38.18 -17.20
N ILE A 218 9.59 37.41 -17.83
CA ILE A 218 9.64 35.93 -17.76
C ILE A 218 9.93 35.42 -16.33
N VAL A 219 10.73 36.15 -15.55
CA VAL A 219 11.19 35.70 -14.21
C VAL A 219 10.04 35.63 -13.20
N GLY A 220 9.15 36.63 -13.20
CA GLY A 220 8.04 36.72 -12.24
C GLY A 220 6.99 35.61 -12.42
N VAL A 221 6.68 35.25 -13.67
CA VAL A 221 5.64 34.26 -13.99
C VAL A 221 6.07 32.85 -13.61
N VAL A 222 7.33 32.48 -13.91
CA VAL A 222 7.86 31.15 -13.59
C VAL A 222 7.95 30.96 -12.08
N LEU A 223 8.42 31.98 -11.34
CA LEU A 223 8.45 31.94 -9.87
C LEU A 223 7.05 31.81 -9.26
N ALA A 224 6.07 32.58 -9.74
CA ALA A 224 4.68 32.47 -9.27
C ALA A 224 4.08 31.08 -9.52
N PHE A 225 4.33 30.49 -10.69
CA PHE A 225 3.82 29.16 -11.03
C PHE A 225 4.42 28.06 -10.14
N VAL A 226 5.73 28.12 -9.86
CA VAL A 226 6.40 27.19 -8.94
C VAL A 226 5.84 27.32 -7.52
N LEU A 227 5.66 28.55 -7.02
CA LEU A 227 5.08 28.80 -5.70
C LEU A 227 3.64 28.28 -5.60
N ILE A 228 2.83 28.42 -6.64
CA ILE A 228 1.45 27.87 -6.68
C ILE A 228 1.46 26.34 -6.62
N ILE A 229 2.36 25.67 -7.34
CA ILE A 229 2.49 24.20 -7.29
C ILE A 229 2.91 23.75 -5.89
N MET A 230 3.90 24.43 -5.29
CA MET A 230 4.36 24.13 -3.93
C MET A 230 3.23 24.33 -2.91
N TYR A 231 2.48 25.43 -3.01
CA TYR A 231 1.32 25.71 -2.15
C TYR A 231 0.22 24.65 -2.31
N LYS A 232 -0.17 24.29 -3.54
CA LYS A 232 -1.19 23.26 -3.77
C LYS A 232 -0.77 21.90 -3.22
N LYS A 233 0.51 21.54 -3.35
CA LYS A 233 1.06 20.29 -2.79
C LYS A 233 1.06 20.31 -1.27
N TRP A 234 1.45 21.44 -0.66
CA TRP A 234 1.44 21.63 0.79
C TRP A 234 0.02 21.61 1.36
N ASP A 235 -0.92 22.32 0.75
CA ASP A 235 -2.34 22.38 1.15
C ASP A 235 -3.01 21.00 1.08
N LYS A 236 -2.71 20.21 0.04
CA LYS A 236 -3.17 18.81 -0.06
C LYS A 236 -2.66 17.97 1.12
N MET A 237 -1.36 17.99 1.39
CA MET A 237 -0.77 17.25 2.52
C MET A 237 -1.35 17.71 3.86
N ARG A 238 -1.57 19.03 4.03
CA ARG A 238 -2.16 19.58 5.25
C ARG A 238 -3.59 19.09 5.49
N ARG A 239 -4.44 19.08 4.46
CA ARG A 239 -5.83 18.59 4.57
C ARG A 239 -5.89 17.11 4.94
N GLU A 240 -5.07 16.27 4.30
CA GLU A 240 -4.99 14.84 4.60
C GLU A 240 -4.55 14.60 6.06
N ASN A 241 -3.53 15.34 6.54
CA ASN A 241 -3.07 15.26 7.93
C ASN A 241 -4.12 15.72 8.94
N LEU A 242 -4.86 16.79 8.65
CA LEU A 242 -5.91 17.30 9.54
C LEU A 242 -7.07 16.31 9.66
N TYR A 243 -7.47 15.70 8.54
CA TYR A 243 -8.52 14.68 8.55
C TYR A 243 -8.08 13.42 9.28
N HIS A 244 -6.84 12.94 9.05
CA HIS A 244 -6.25 11.84 9.82
C HIS A 244 -6.28 12.14 11.32
N ARG A 245 -5.83 13.32 11.73
CA ARG A 245 -5.83 13.73 13.15
C ARG A 245 -7.25 13.78 13.73
N SER A 246 -8.24 14.22 12.95
CA SER A 246 -9.65 14.22 13.40
C SER A 246 -10.19 12.81 13.62
N VAL A 247 -9.93 11.88 12.70
CA VAL A 247 -10.36 10.48 12.81
C VAL A 247 -9.61 9.76 13.93
N GLU A 248 -8.30 9.98 14.01
CA GLU A 248 -7.44 9.49 15.09
C GLU A 248 -7.92 9.98 16.46
N ASN A 249 -8.22 11.28 16.61
CA ASN A 249 -8.75 11.81 17.85
C ASN A 249 -10.11 11.18 18.19
N SER A 250 -11.01 11.01 17.22
CA SER A 250 -12.30 10.36 17.47
C SER A 250 -12.17 8.91 17.97
N VAL A 251 -11.16 8.16 17.51
CA VAL A 251 -10.91 6.78 17.96
C VAL A 251 -10.05 6.76 19.23
N ARG A 252 -9.18 7.76 19.44
CA ARG A 252 -8.43 7.92 20.68
C ARG A 252 -9.33 8.30 21.84
N ASP A 253 -10.30 9.17 21.62
CA ASP A 253 -11.25 9.59 22.64
C ASP A 253 -12.15 8.42 23.08
N SER A 254 -12.32 7.40 22.23
CA SER A 254 -13.03 6.16 22.55
C SER A 254 -12.16 5.04 23.12
N VAL A 255 -10.83 5.22 23.20
CA VAL A 255 -9.87 4.22 23.73
C VAL A 255 -9.15 4.79 24.95
N LEU A 256 -8.96 3.99 26.00
CA LEU A 256 -8.31 4.42 27.24
C LEU A 256 -6.90 5.02 27.00
N PRO A 257 -6.52 6.15 27.63
CA PRO A 257 -5.33 6.93 27.28
C PRO A 257 -3.94 6.31 27.61
N ASN A 258 -3.85 5.03 27.99
CA ASN A 258 -2.61 4.42 28.50
C ASN A 258 -2.21 3.09 27.82
N THR A 259 -2.64 2.87 26.58
CA THR A 259 -2.47 1.60 25.86
C THR A 259 -1.04 1.22 25.51
N GLY A 260 -0.07 2.15 25.61
CA GLY A 260 1.31 1.95 25.14
C GLY A 260 1.45 1.70 23.62
N ALA A 261 0.32 1.57 22.91
CA ALA A 261 0.22 1.30 21.49
C ALA A 261 0.48 2.58 20.69
N LYS A 262 1.37 2.49 19.69
CA LYS A 262 1.68 3.63 18.82
C LYS A 262 0.54 3.84 17.82
N TRP A 263 0.15 5.10 17.61
CA TRP A 263 -0.68 5.47 16.47
C TRP A 263 0.22 5.73 15.27
N PHE A 264 0.13 4.88 14.26
CA PHE A 264 0.90 4.99 13.03
C PHE A 264 0.15 5.87 12.03
N HIS A 265 0.90 6.69 11.29
CA HIS A 265 0.37 7.34 10.12
C HIS A 265 0.30 6.36 8.94
N ILE A 266 -0.73 6.46 8.09
CA ILE A 266 -0.88 5.55 6.95
C ILE A 266 0.34 5.54 6.03
N SER A 267 1.00 6.69 5.84
CA SER A 267 2.22 6.79 5.02
C SER A 267 3.40 5.99 5.59
N GLU A 268 3.47 5.81 6.92
CA GLU A 268 4.48 4.95 7.54
C GLU A 268 4.23 3.49 7.16
N LEU A 269 2.97 3.05 7.22
CA LEU A 269 2.57 1.69 6.87
C LEU A 269 2.69 1.42 5.37
N GLU A 270 2.32 2.39 4.53
CA GLU A 270 2.53 2.32 3.07
C GLU A 270 4.02 2.20 2.74
N LYS A 271 4.88 2.99 3.37
CA LYS A 271 6.33 2.87 3.17
C LYS A 271 6.85 1.52 3.66
N ALA A 272 6.39 1.07 4.82
CA ALA A 272 6.86 -0.18 5.42
C ALA A 272 6.45 -1.43 4.63
N THR A 273 5.28 -1.40 3.98
CA THR A 273 4.68 -2.55 3.29
C THR A 273 4.83 -2.49 1.77
N ASP A 274 5.60 -1.53 1.23
CA ASP A 274 5.69 -1.25 -0.21
C ASP A 274 4.29 -1.03 -0.83
N LYS A 275 3.55 -0.09 -0.25
CA LYS A 275 2.16 0.28 -0.60
C LYS A 275 1.19 -0.91 -0.55
N PHE A 276 1.31 -1.73 0.49
CA PHE A 276 0.51 -2.96 0.66
C PHE A 276 0.64 -3.90 -0.54
N SER A 277 1.86 -4.03 -1.06
CA SER A 277 2.16 -4.90 -2.21
C SER A 277 1.75 -6.34 -1.93
N LEU A 278 1.17 -7.01 -2.92
CA LEU A 278 0.81 -8.43 -2.84
C LEU A 278 2.02 -9.32 -2.54
N LYS A 279 3.24 -8.89 -2.88
CA LYS A 279 4.48 -9.60 -2.54
C LYS A 279 4.73 -9.69 -1.03
N ASN A 280 4.19 -8.73 -0.29
CA ASN A 280 4.30 -8.64 1.16
C ASN A 280 3.10 -9.27 1.87
N LYS A 281 2.09 -9.76 1.16
CA LYS A 281 0.95 -10.44 1.78
C LYS A 281 1.40 -11.76 2.40
N ILE A 282 1.16 -11.92 3.71
CA ILE A 282 1.52 -13.13 4.46
C ILE A 282 0.31 -13.94 4.92
N GLY A 283 -0.90 -13.36 4.88
CA GLY A 283 -2.12 -14.07 5.23
C GLY A 283 -3.38 -13.30 4.82
N GLN A 284 -4.49 -14.02 4.72
CA GLN A 284 -5.84 -13.46 4.56
C GLN A 284 -6.83 -14.36 5.28
N GLY A 285 -7.70 -13.78 6.09
CA GLY A 285 -8.80 -14.46 6.78
C GLY A 285 -10.12 -13.71 6.58
N GLY A 286 -11.17 -14.14 7.29
CA GLY A 286 -12.46 -13.45 7.29
C GLY A 286 -12.38 -12.01 7.82
N ASP A 287 -11.44 -11.76 8.73
CA ASP A 287 -11.31 -10.47 9.42
C ASP A 287 -10.35 -9.50 8.75
N GLY A 288 -9.68 -9.87 7.66
CA GLY A 288 -8.73 -8.99 6.98
C GLY A 288 -7.60 -9.63 6.19
N VAL A 289 -6.68 -8.77 5.73
CA VAL A 289 -5.42 -9.15 5.05
C VAL A 289 -4.24 -8.75 5.92
N VAL A 290 -3.23 -9.61 6.00
CA VAL A 290 -2.00 -9.33 6.75
C VAL A 290 -0.83 -9.17 5.80
N TYR A 291 -0.09 -8.08 5.96
CA TYR A 291 1.11 -7.75 5.19
C TYR A 291 2.34 -7.74 6.10
N LYS A 292 3.45 -8.29 5.62
CA LYS A 292 4.78 -8.08 6.20
C LYS A 292 5.25 -6.66 5.86
N GLY A 293 5.84 -5.97 6.83
CA GLY A 293 6.45 -4.66 6.63
C GLY A 293 7.76 -4.52 7.37
N THR A 294 8.54 -3.52 6.97
CA THR A 294 9.76 -3.09 7.68
C THR A 294 9.62 -1.62 8.02
N LEU A 295 9.55 -1.30 9.31
CA LEU A 295 9.49 0.08 9.78
C LEU A 295 10.82 0.81 9.52
N SER A 296 10.82 2.14 9.66
CA SER A 296 12.01 2.98 9.42
C SER A 296 13.18 2.67 10.33
N ASP A 297 12.92 2.11 11.52
CA ASP A 297 13.92 1.66 12.48
C ASP A 297 14.47 0.25 12.17
N GLY A 298 14.02 -0.38 11.08
CA GLY A 298 14.38 -1.74 10.68
C GLY A 298 13.53 -2.83 11.34
N THR A 299 12.58 -2.49 12.22
CA THR A 299 11.72 -3.47 12.88
C THR A 299 10.81 -4.16 11.85
N LEU A 300 10.81 -5.49 11.85
CA LEU A 300 9.86 -6.29 11.06
C LEU A 300 8.50 -6.34 11.76
N VAL A 301 7.45 -6.00 11.02
CA VAL A 301 6.08 -5.96 11.53
C VAL A 301 5.12 -6.74 10.65
N ALA A 302 4.01 -7.18 11.24
CA ALA A 302 2.82 -7.65 10.55
C ALA A 302 1.73 -6.59 10.65
N VAL A 303 1.23 -6.12 9.51
CA VAL A 303 0.19 -5.09 9.39
C VAL A 303 -1.09 -5.77 8.93
N LYS A 304 -2.06 -5.95 9.84
CA LYS A 304 -3.39 -6.51 9.56
C LYS A 304 -4.33 -5.36 9.16
N GLU A 305 -4.73 -5.32 7.89
CA GLU A 305 -5.82 -4.49 7.40
C GLU A 305 -7.15 -5.18 7.68
N ILE A 306 -8.01 -4.54 8.47
CA ILE A 306 -9.32 -5.08 8.84
C ILE A 306 -10.31 -4.79 7.71
N PHE A 307 -11.08 -5.79 7.29
CA PHE A 307 -12.13 -5.58 6.29
C PHE A 307 -13.29 -4.79 6.87
N ASP A 308 -13.78 -3.79 6.13
CA ASP A 308 -14.92 -2.95 6.52
C ASP A 308 -16.21 -3.61 6.00
N LEU A 309 -16.85 -4.43 6.83
CA LEU A 309 -18.09 -5.11 6.41
C LEU A 309 -19.38 -4.38 6.79
N GLU A 310 -19.39 -3.37 7.67
CA GLU A 310 -20.54 -2.47 7.90
C GLU A 310 -20.26 -1.44 9.02
N THR A 311 -21.16 -0.45 9.17
CA THR A 311 -21.15 0.68 10.15
C THR A 311 -20.90 0.32 11.62
N ARG A 312 -20.91 -0.96 12.01
CA ARG A 312 -20.55 -1.46 13.36
C ARG A 312 -19.04 -1.69 13.57
N GLY A 313 -18.24 -1.66 12.51
CA GLY A 313 -16.80 -1.97 12.58
C GLY A 313 -15.97 -0.97 13.41
N ASP A 314 -16.49 0.21 13.72
CA ASP A 314 -15.80 1.18 14.58
C ASP A 314 -15.83 0.78 16.06
N GLU A 315 -16.97 0.34 16.58
CA GLU A 315 -17.08 -0.10 17.98
C GLU A 315 -16.28 -1.38 18.22
N GLU A 316 -16.35 -2.34 17.30
CA GLU A 316 -15.59 -3.60 17.38
C GLU A 316 -14.08 -3.35 17.27
N PHE A 317 -13.64 -2.45 16.38
CA PHE A 317 -12.24 -2.06 16.29
C PHE A 317 -11.76 -1.31 17.53
N CYS A 318 -12.53 -0.34 18.03
CA CYS A 318 -12.19 0.37 19.27
C CYS A 318 -12.09 -0.61 20.44
N TYR A 319 -13.03 -1.54 20.53
CA TYR A 319 -13.06 -2.56 21.57
C TYR A 319 -11.87 -3.53 21.47
N GLU A 320 -11.51 -3.97 20.25
CA GLU A 320 -10.30 -4.79 20.03
C GLU A 320 -9.05 -4.03 20.48
N VAL A 321 -8.88 -2.77 20.06
CA VAL A 321 -7.77 -1.91 20.49
C VAL A 321 -7.77 -1.72 22.01
N GLU A 322 -8.94 -1.56 22.63
CA GLU A 322 -9.08 -1.38 24.08
C GLU A 322 -8.74 -2.64 24.87
N ILE A 323 -9.15 -3.84 24.43
CA ILE A 323 -8.78 -5.09 25.08
C ILE A 323 -7.29 -5.36 24.87
N ILE A 324 -6.83 -5.38 23.62
CA ILE A 324 -5.49 -5.88 23.30
C ILE A 324 -4.39 -4.99 23.88
N SER A 325 -4.68 -3.71 24.09
CA SER A 325 -3.77 -2.78 24.74
C SER A 325 -3.58 -3.01 26.23
N LYS A 326 -4.55 -3.65 26.92
CA LYS A 326 -4.42 -4.08 28.31
C LYS A 326 -3.55 -5.34 28.44
N ILE A 327 -3.25 -5.99 27.32
CA ILE A 327 -2.56 -7.28 27.29
C ILE A 327 -1.07 -7.08 27.03
N LYS A 328 -0.25 -7.33 28.06
CA LYS A 328 1.20 -7.34 27.93
C LYS A 328 1.78 -8.57 28.61
N HIS A 329 1.96 -9.64 27.83
CA HIS A 329 2.49 -10.89 28.34
C HIS A 329 3.40 -11.58 27.31
N ARG A 330 4.39 -12.35 27.78
CA ARG A 330 5.39 -12.96 26.88
C ARG A 330 4.81 -13.99 25.91
N TYR A 331 3.70 -14.64 26.29
CA TYR A 331 3.02 -15.68 25.50
C TYR A 331 1.78 -15.18 24.76
N LEU A 332 1.55 -13.87 24.74
CA LEU A 332 0.46 -13.23 24.01
C LEU A 332 1.09 -12.24 23.01
N LEU A 333 0.53 -12.17 21.82
CA LEU A 333 1.00 -11.23 20.81
C LEU A 333 0.47 -9.82 21.13
N ALA A 334 1.32 -8.98 21.70
CA ALA A 334 0.96 -7.63 22.07
C ALA A 334 0.79 -6.74 20.83
N LEU A 335 -0.20 -5.85 20.88
CA LEU A 335 -0.40 -4.82 19.88
C LEU A 335 0.74 -3.80 19.96
N ARG A 336 1.46 -3.60 18.85
CA ARG A 336 2.49 -2.55 18.76
C ARG A 336 1.86 -1.19 18.50
N GLY A 337 0.77 -1.17 17.74
CA GLY A 337 0.05 0.03 17.41
C GLY A 337 -1.08 -0.18 16.43
N CYS A 338 -1.76 0.91 16.09
CA CYS A 338 -2.86 0.90 15.14
C CYS A 338 -2.80 2.11 14.21
N CYS A 339 -3.54 2.06 13.11
CA CYS A 339 -3.73 3.18 12.20
C CYS A 339 -5.19 3.19 11.76
N VAL A 340 -5.80 4.37 11.75
CA VAL A 340 -7.13 4.58 11.16
C VAL A 340 -6.99 5.71 10.16
N THR A 341 -7.42 5.46 8.94
CA THR A 341 -7.44 6.47 7.88
C THR A 341 -8.78 6.41 7.17
N SER A 342 -9.18 7.51 6.54
CA SER A 342 -10.34 7.51 5.67
C SER A 342 -9.97 8.26 4.40
N HIS A 343 -10.39 7.71 3.27
CA HIS A 343 -10.12 8.26 1.96
C HIS A 343 -11.44 8.38 1.21
N SER A 344 -11.67 9.51 0.54
CA SER A 344 -12.93 9.82 -0.17
C SER A 344 -13.38 8.74 -1.16
N VAL A 345 -12.43 7.95 -1.68
CA VAL A 345 -12.67 6.86 -2.63
C VAL A 345 -12.62 5.47 -2.01
N ARG A 346 -11.80 5.26 -0.96
CA ARG A 346 -11.54 3.92 -0.39
C ARG A 346 -12.24 3.66 0.95
N GLY A 347 -13.06 4.60 1.41
CA GLY A 347 -13.75 4.50 2.68
C GLY A 347 -12.79 4.57 3.88
N LYS A 348 -13.29 4.15 5.05
CA LYS A 348 -12.53 4.07 6.28
C LYS A 348 -11.72 2.79 6.29
N ARG A 349 -10.42 2.88 6.53
CA ARG A 349 -9.48 1.75 6.60
C ARG A 349 -8.86 1.72 7.98
N ARG A 350 -8.75 0.52 8.54
CA ARG A 350 -8.28 0.28 9.90
C ARG A 350 -7.17 -0.76 9.87
N PHE A 351 -6.10 -0.51 10.60
CA PHE A 351 -4.93 -1.36 10.64
C PHE A 351 -4.50 -1.62 12.07
N LEU A 352 -4.10 -2.86 12.32
CA LEU A 352 -3.42 -3.29 13.54
C LEU A 352 -1.99 -3.69 13.18
N VAL A 353 -1.04 -3.28 14.01
CA VAL A 353 0.39 -3.50 13.79
C VAL A 353 0.93 -4.36 14.93
N TYR A 354 1.54 -5.48 14.55
CA TYR A 354 2.13 -6.47 15.44
C TYR A 354 3.60 -6.70 15.08
N ASP A 355 4.36 -7.28 16.01
CA ASP A 355 5.68 -7.82 15.68
C ASP A 355 5.54 -8.98 14.70
N TYR A 356 6.42 -9.04 13.70
CA TYR A 356 6.40 -10.13 12.72
C TYR A 356 6.89 -11.45 13.36
N MET A 357 6.11 -12.51 13.16
CA MET A 357 6.41 -13.86 13.65
C MET A 357 7.00 -14.70 12.50
N PRO A 358 8.33 -14.89 12.45
CA PRO A 358 9.00 -15.44 11.27
C PRO A 358 8.71 -16.92 11.02
N ASN A 359 8.35 -17.68 12.07
CA ASN A 359 8.02 -19.10 11.94
C ASN A 359 6.52 -19.34 11.67
N GLY A 360 5.74 -18.27 11.45
CA GLY A 360 4.34 -18.38 11.05
C GLY A 360 3.44 -18.94 12.16
N SER A 361 2.33 -19.56 11.76
CA SER A 361 1.36 -20.17 12.68
C SER A 361 1.71 -21.62 13.01
N LEU A 362 1.22 -22.09 14.16
CA LEU A 362 1.31 -23.48 14.57
C LEU A 362 0.64 -24.41 13.55
N SER A 363 -0.49 -24.00 12.98
CA SER A 363 -1.17 -24.75 11.93
C SER A 363 -0.28 -24.96 10.69
N TYR A 364 0.47 -23.93 10.28
CA TYR A 364 1.46 -24.06 9.21
C TYR A 364 2.54 -25.06 9.60
N GLN A 365 3.10 -24.95 10.81
CA GLN A 365 4.17 -25.84 11.28
C GLN A 365 3.72 -27.31 11.43
N LEU A 366 2.48 -27.56 11.84
CA LEU A 366 1.92 -28.91 11.90
C LEU A 366 1.69 -29.51 10.50
N SER A 367 1.55 -28.67 9.46
CA SER A 367 1.41 -29.13 8.07
C SER A 367 2.75 -29.45 7.39
N VAL A 368 3.88 -29.04 7.98
CA VAL A 368 5.22 -29.31 7.45
C VAL A 368 5.51 -30.81 7.50
N THR A 369 6.12 -31.33 6.43
CA THR A 369 6.52 -32.74 6.32
C THR A 369 8.05 -32.87 6.22
N GLY A 370 8.57 -34.08 6.47
CA GLY A 370 10.00 -34.37 6.40
C GLY A 370 10.79 -33.86 7.60
N ALA A 371 12.07 -33.50 7.37
CA ALA A 371 13.05 -33.20 8.42
C ALA A 371 12.78 -31.93 9.24
N ASN A 372 11.84 -31.09 8.82
CA ASN A 372 11.51 -29.82 9.47
C ASN A 372 10.26 -29.90 10.35
N LYS A 373 9.75 -31.11 10.64
CA LYS A 373 8.62 -31.31 11.54
C LYS A 373 8.93 -30.84 12.96
N LEU A 374 7.88 -30.41 13.67
CA LEU A 374 7.99 -30.06 15.08
C LEU A 374 8.34 -31.29 15.92
N THR A 375 9.47 -31.21 16.61
CA THR A 375 9.93 -32.21 17.58
C THR A 375 9.04 -32.21 18.84
N TRP A 376 9.06 -33.30 19.58
CA TRP A 376 8.34 -33.43 20.86
C TRP A 376 8.66 -32.29 21.84
N PRO A 377 9.93 -31.91 22.11
CA PRO A 377 10.25 -30.80 23.01
C PRO A 377 9.66 -29.46 22.54
N GLN A 378 9.61 -29.20 21.23
CA GLN A 378 9.00 -28.00 20.68
C GLN A 378 7.47 -28.03 20.89
N ARG A 379 6.81 -29.13 20.55
CA ARG A 379 5.36 -29.33 20.76
C ARG A 379 4.98 -29.14 22.23
N LYS A 380 5.71 -29.77 23.15
CA LYS A 380 5.57 -29.61 24.60
C LYS A 380 5.63 -28.14 25.02
N ASN A 381 6.69 -27.44 24.61
CA ASN A 381 6.89 -26.04 24.97
C ASN A 381 5.79 -25.12 24.42
N ILE A 382 5.34 -25.36 23.19
CA ILE A 382 4.25 -24.60 22.57
C ILE A 382 2.96 -24.74 23.39
N MET A 383 2.56 -25.97 23.77
CA MET A 383 1.36 -26.20 24.58
C MET A 383 1.46 -25.52 25.96
N LEU A 384 2.62 -25.57 26.61
CA LEU A 384 2.85 -24.90 27.89
C LEU A 384 2.83 -23.37 27.77
N ASP A 385 3.45 -22.81 26.72
CA ASP A 385 3.45 -21.38 26.45
C ASP A 385 2.00 -20.86 26.25
N VAL A 386 1.17 -21.60 25.49
CA VAL A 386 -0.26 -21.27 25.31
C VAL A 386 -1.05 -21.32 26.61
N ALA A 387 -0.88 -22.38 27.42
CA ALA A 387 -1.53 -22.50 28.73
C ALA A 387 -1.17 -21.33 29.67
N LYS A 388 0.11 -20.91 29.68
CA LYS A 388 0.58 -19.74 30.44
C LYS A 388 -0.02 -18.44 29.94
N GLY A 389 -0.19 -18.29 28.62
CA GLY A 389 -0.90 -17.15 28.03
C GLY A 389 -2.36 -17.06 28.48
N LEU A 390 -3.07 -18.18 28.44
CA LEU A 390 -4.47 -18.28 28.89
C LEU A 390 -4.63 -18.07 30.40
N ALA A 391 -3.73 -18.61 31.22
CA ALA A 391 -3.73 -18.39 32.67
C ALA A 391 -3.65 -16.90 33.02
N TYR A 392 -2.79 -16.15 32.32
CA TYR A 392 -2.70 -14.70 32.46
C TYR A 392 -4.04 -14.01 32.14
N LEU A 393 -4.66 -14.35 31.00
CA LEU A 393 -5.94 -13.75 30.58
C LEU A 393 -7.09 -14.02 31.57
N HIS A 394 -7.18 -15.25 32.10
CA HIS A 394 -8.29 -15.68 32.94
C HIS A 394 -8.14 -15.29 34.41
N TYR A 395 -6.91 -15.24 34.94
CA TYR A 395 -6.68 -15.13 36.37
C TYR A 395 -5.90 -13.88 36.79
N GLU A 396 -4.93 -13.43 35.99
CA GLU A 396 -4.09 -12.27 36.33
C GLU A 396 -4.71 -10.94 35.89
N ILE A 397 -5.50 -10.93 34.81
CA ILE A 397 -6.28 -9.76 34.41
C ILE A 397 -7.63 -9.73 35.14
N LYS A 398 -8.02 -8.55 35.64
CA LYS A 398 -9.33 -8.30 36.25
C LYS A 398 -10.03 -7.09 35.60
N PRO A 399 -11.30 -7.21 35.18
CA PRO A 399 -12.05 -8.47 34.96
C PRO A 399 -11.38 -9.41 33.94
N PRO A 400 -11.62 -10.74 34.01
CA PRO A 400 -10.95 -11.72 33.14
C PRO A 400 -11.26 -11.50 31.66
N ILE A 401 -10.34 -11.88 30.79
CA ILE A 401 -10.51 -11.79 29.34
C ILE A 401 -10.65 -13.19 28.75
N PHE A 402 -11.72 -13.43 27.99
CA PHE A 402 -11.94 -14.66 27.24
C PHE A 402 -11.56 -14.44 25.78
N HIS A 403 -10.72 -15.30 25.23
CA HIS A 403 -10.18 -15.13 23.87
C HIS A 403 -11.19 -15.52 22.78
N ARG A 404 -11.97 -16.60 22.99
CA ARG A 404 -13.02 -17.13 22.10
C ARG A 404 -12.59 -17.73 20.76
N ASP A 405 -11.30 -17.67 20.42
CA ASP A 405 -10.79 -18.17 19.13
C ASP A 405 -9.39 -18.77 19.26
N ILE A 406 -9.21 -19.59 20.28
CA ILE A 406 -7.98 -20.39 20.47
C ILE A 406 -7.99 -21.52 19.44
N LYS A 407 -6.99 -21.50 18.55
CA LYS A 407 -6.79 -22.49 17.47
C LYS A 407 -5.36 -22.42 16.96
N ALA A 408 -4.88 -23.47 16.29
CA ALA A 408 -3.51 -23.51 15.80
C ALA A 408 -3.17 -22.41 14.77
N THR A 409 -4.14 -21.85 14.05
CA THR A 409 -3.88 -20.72 13.12
C THR A 409 -3.63 -19.40 13.85
N ASN A 410 -4.15 -19.25 15.08
CA ASN A 410 -3.99 -18.07 15.93
C ASN A 410 -2.85 -18.21 16.96
N ILE A 411 -2.11 -19.32 16.93
CA ILE A 411 -0.90 -19.50 17.74
C ILE A 411 0.30 -19.26 16.81
N LEU A 412 1.00 -18.16 17.00
CA LEU A 412 2.14 -17.77 16.16
C LEU A 412 3.47 -18.07 16.85
N LEU A 413 4.51 -18.34 16.07
CA LEU A 413 5.83 -18.71 16.57
C LEU A 413 6.87 -17.64 16.25
N ASP A 414 7.56 -17.18 17.29
CA ASP A 414 8.67 -16.24 17.14
C ASP A 414 9.93 -16.93 16.60
N SER A 415 11.02 -16.16 16.42
CA SER A 415 12.29 -16.67 15.89
C SER A 415 12.95 -17.77 16.75
N LYS A 416 12.51 -17.95 17.99
CA LYS A 416 13.02 -18.96 18.94
C LYS A 416 12.03 -20.11 19.14
N MET A 417 11.02 -20.24 18.26
CA MET A 417 9.94 -21.24 18.37
C MET A 417 9.11 -21.10 19.65
N LYS A 418 9.06 -19.90 20.25
CA LYS A 418 8.17 -19.60 21.37
C LYS A 418 6.79 -19.23 20.87
N ALA A 419 5.76 -19.78 21.52
CA ALA A 419 4.39 -19.57 21.10
C ALA A 419 3.83 -18.26 21.66
N LYS A 420 3.09 -17.56 20.81
CA LYS A 420 2.30 -16.37 21.15
C LYS A 420 0.88 -16.54 20.64
N VAL A 421 -0.07 -16.47 21.55
CA VAL A 421 -1.50 -16.43 21.18
C VAL A 421 -1.81 -15.07 20.57
N ALA A 422 -2.44 -15.07 19.41
CA ALA A 422 -2.74 -13.89 18.59
C ALA A 422 -4.23 -13.84 18.24
N ASP A 423 -4.63 -12.71 17.64
CA ASP A 423 -5.99 -12.43 17.16
C ASP A 423 -7.06 -12.31 18.25
N PHE A 424 -7.11 -11.14 18.88
CA PHE A 424 -8.06 -10.81 19.93
C PHE A 424 -9.35 -10.16 19.40
N GLY A 425 -9.61 -10.20 18.09
CA GLY A 425 -10.77 -9.55 17.48
C GLY A 425 -12.11 -10.07 18.00
N LEU A 426 -12.16 -11.33 18.47
CA LEU A 426 -13.35 -11.91 19.10
C LEU A 426 -13.34 -11.80 20.62
N ALA A 427 -12.25 -11.37 21.26
CA ALA A 427 -12.09 -11.43 22.71
C ALA A 427 -13.20 -10.65 23.44
N LYS A 428 -13.52 -11.08 24.66
CA LYS A 428 -14.50 -10.41 25.52
C LYS A 428 -13.99 -10.33 26.95
N GLN A 429 -14.20 -9.17 27.57
CA GLN A 429 -13.99 -9.00 28.99
C GLN A 429 -15.21 -9.51 29.77
N GLY A 430 -14.98 -10.32 30.80
CA GLY A 430 -16.01 -10.81 31.71
C GLY A 430 -16.50 -9.71 32.66
N ASN A 431 -17.55 -10.03 33.41
CA ASN A 431 -18.11 -9.15 34.44
C ASN A 431 -17.80 -9.70 35.83
N GLU A 432 -17.49 -8.83 36.79
CA GLU A 432 -17.29 -9.25 38.17
C GLU A 432 -18.59 -9.83 38.76
N GLY A 433 -18.48 -10.97 39.46
CA GLY A 433 -19.61 -11.63 40.12
C GLY A 433 -20.54 -12.44 39.21
N GLN A 434 -20.32 -12.49 37.89
CA GLN A 434 -21.09 -13.34 36.98
C GLN A 434 -20.37 -14.67 36.69
N SER A 435 -21.11 -15.78 36.72
CA SER A 435 -20.58 -17.12 36.42
C SER A 435 -20.38 -17.39 34.92
N HIS A 436 -21.08 -16.65 34.07
CA HIS A 436 -20.97 -16.73 32.61
C HIS A 436 -21.39 -15.41 31.98
N LEU A 437 -20.94 -15.18 30.75
CA LEU A 437 -21.38 -14.10 29.89
C LEU A 437 -22.28 -14.65 28.79
N THR A 438 -23.53 -14.21 28.72
CA THR A 438 -24.42 -14.55 27.60
C THR A 438 -24.11 -13.62 26.43
N THR A 439 -23.64 -14.18 25.31
CA THR A 439 -23.25 -13.40 24.13
C THR A 439 -23.51 -14.16 22.83
N ARG A 440 -23.52 -13.43 21.70
CA ARG A 440 -23.61 -14.03 20.37
C ARG A 440 -22.46 -15.03 20.19
N VAL A 441 -22.77 -16.21 19.66
CA VAL A 441 -21.77 -17.21 19.32
C VAL A 441 -20.87 -16.69 18.21
N ALA A 442 -19.55 -16.69 18.45
CA ALA A 442 -18.52 -16.41 17.46
C ALA A 442 -17.27 -17.23 17.81
N GLY A 443 -16.50 -17.60 16.78
CA GLY A 443 -15.31 -18.43 16.89
C GLY A 443 -15.29 -19.51 15.80
N THR A 444 -14.28 -20.35 15.81
CA THR A 444 -14.05 -21.33 14.73
C THR A 444 -14.74 -22.67 15.00
N TYR A 445 -15.51 -23.16 14.03
CA TYR A 445 -16.15 -24.48 14.11
C TYR A 445 -15.12 -25.60 14.36
N GLY A 446 -15.46 -26.57 15.20
CA GLY A 446 -14.55 -27.61 15.69
C GLY A 446 -13.77 -27.24 16.97
N TYR A 447 -13.60 -25.93 17.26
CA TYR A 447 -12.96 -25.45 18.49
C TYR A 447 -13.95 -24.90 19.51
N LEU A 448 -15.20 -24.64 19.11
CA LEU A 448 -16.24 -24.10 19.97
C LEU A 448 -16.69 -25.12 21.03
N ALA A 449 -16.75 -24.66 22.28
CA ALA A 449 -17.28 -25.45 23.38
C ALA A 449 -18.80 -25.69 23.20
N PRO A 450 -19.33 -26.89 23.52
CA PRO A 450 -20.73 -27.24 23.27
C PRO A 450 -21.74 -26.29 23.95
N GLU A 451 -21.54 -25.94 25.22
CA GLU A 451 -22.42 -25.03 25.95
C GLU A 451 -22.46 -23.63 25.34
N TYR A 452 -21.31 -23.18 24.80
CA TYR A 452 -21.21 -21.88 24.18
C TYR A 452 -21.88 -21.89 22.81
N ALA A 453 -21.65 -22.94 22.02
CA ALA A 453 -22.29 -23.11 20.71
C ALA A 453 -23.82 -23.24 20.81
N LEU A 454 -24.33 -23.95 21.83
CA LEU A 454 -25.76 -24.23 21.99
C LEU A 454 -26.51 -23.09 22.68
N TYR A 455 -25.92 -22.48 23.71
CA TYR A 455 -26.64 -21.55 24.59
C TYR A 455 -26.05 -20.14 24.62
N GLY A 456 -24.93 -19.89 23.93
CA GLY A 456 -24.24 -18.60 23.99
C GLY A 456 -23.61 -18.30 25.35
N GLN A 457 -23.46 -19.31 26.21
CA GLN A 457 -22.87 -19.18 27.55
C GLN A 457 -21.33 -19.21 27.45
N LEU A 458 -20.71 -18.04 27.53
CA LEU A 458 -19.27 -17.90 27.47
C LEU A 458 -18.65 -17.88 28.88
N THR A 459 -17.62 -18.68 29.08
CA THR A 459 -16.83 -18.75 30.32
C THR A 459 -15.35 -18.92 29.99
N GLU A 460 -14.47 -18.85 31.00
CA GLU A 460 -13.06 -19.22 30.84
C GLU A 460 -12.90 -20.69 30.40
N LYS A 461 -13.85 -21.56 30.78
CA LYS A 461 -13.87 -22.97 30.37
C LYS A 461 -14.18 -23.18 28.89
N SER A 462 -14.69 -22.16 28.20
CA SER A 462 -14.86 -22.20 26.75
C SER A 462 -13.50 -22.12 26.04
N ASP A 463 -12.59 -21.26 26.50
CA ASP A 463 -11.20 -21.21 26.00
C ASP A 463 -10.42 -22.49 26.38
N VAL A 464 -10.67 -23.04 27.57
CA VAL A 464 -10.05 -24.32 28.00
C VAL A 464 -10.44 -25.46 27.06
N TYR A 465 -11.70 -25.50 26.62
CA TYR A 465 -12.14 -26.50 25.64
C TYR A 465 -11.35 -26.39 24.34
N SER A 466 -11.27 -25.17 23.77
CA SER A 466 -10.51 -24.91 22.55
C SER A 466 -9.01 -25.23 22.72
N PHE A 467 -8.42 -24.97 23.88
CA PHE A 467 -7.05 -25.37 24.21
C PHE A 467 -6.88 -26.90 24.23
N GLY A 468 -7.85 -27.65 24.76
CA GLY A 468 -7.85 -29.11 24.71
C GLY A 468 -7.81 -29.64 23.27
N ILE A 469 -8.57 -29.02 22.36
CA ILE A 469 -8.52 -29.34 20.93
C ILE A 469 -7.12 -29.09 20.35
N VAL A 470 -6.50 -27.94 20.67
CA VAL A 470 -5.13 -27.63 20.24
C VAL A 470 -4.12 -28.66 20.74
N ILE A 471 -4.23 -29.12 22.00
CA ILE A 471 -3.37 -30.20 22.51
C ILE A 471 -3.53 -31.45 21.64
N LEU A 472 -4.76 -31.89 21.36
CA LEU A 472 -4.99 -33.08 20.55
C LEU A 472 -4.47 -32.93 19.12
N GLU A 473 -4.64 -31.74 18.53
CA GLU A 473 -4.10 -31.39 17.21
C GLU A 473 -2.57 -31.49 17.19
N VAL A 474 -1.91 -30.91 18.21
CA VAL A 474 -0.45 -30.93 18.35
C VAL A 474 0.07 -32.34 18.62
N MET A 475 -0.59 -33.13 19.45
CA MET A 475 -0.14 -34.49 19.78
C MET A 475 -0.29 -35.46 18.60
N SER A 476 -1.37 -35.32 17.82
CA SER A 476 -1.69 -36.25 16.74
C SER A 476 -1.23 -35.82 15.36
N GLY A 477 -0.92 -34.53 15.17
CA GLY A 477 -0.67 -33.95 13.85
C GLY A 477 -1.90 -33.97 12.92
N ARG A 478 -3.08 -34.35 13.42
CA ARG A 478 -4.33 -34.40 12.65
C ARG A 478 -5.00 -33.03 12.65
N LYS A 479 -5.69 -32.69 11.56
CA LYS A 479 -6.58 -31.54 11.52
C LYS A 479 -7.87 -31.83 12.28
N VAL A 480 -8.44 -30.79 12.91
CA VAL A 480 -9.68 -30.89 13.71
C VAL A 480 -10.90 -31.36 12.90
N LEU A 481 -10.96 -31.00 11.62
CA LEU A 481 -12.01 -31.42 10.68
C LEU A 481 -11.32 -32.07 9.47
N ASP A 482 -11.22 -33.39 9.49
CA ASP A 482 -10.78 -34.15 8.32
C ASP A 482 -12.01 -34.64 7.55
N THR A 483 -12.44 -33.85 6.55
CA THR A 483 -13.59 -34.18 5.70
C THR A 483 -13.28 -35.25 4.65
N MET A 484 -12.03 -35.72 4.55
CA MET A 484 -11.64 -36.68 3.51
C MET A 484 -12.02 -38.13 3.84
N ASN A 485 -12.27 -38.45 5.12
CA ASN A 485 -12.66 -39.78 5.55
C ASN A 485 -13.99 -39.74 6.31
N SER A 486 -15.04 -40.33 5.72
CA SER A 486 -16.33 -40.52 6.37
C SER A 486 -16.27 -41.70 7.36
N PRO A 487 -16.98 -41.66 8.51
CA PRO A 487 -17.74 -40.53 9.05
C PRO A 487 -16.83 -39.49 9.72
N VAL A 488 -17.26 -38.22 9.74
CA VAL A 488 -16.56 -37.11 10.41
C VAL A 488 -16.53 -37.38 11.93
N VAL A 489 -15.50 -38.08 12.40
CA VAL A 489 -15.27 -38.27 13.83
C VAL A 489 -14.55 -37.04 14.36
N LEU A 490 -15.15 -36.37 15.35
CA LEU A 490 -14.50 -35.26 16.04
C LEU A 490 -13.21 -35.77 16.70
N ILE A 491 -12.12 -35.00 16.60
CA ILE A 491 -10.82 -35.35 17.19
C ILE A 491 -10.94 -35.70 18.69
N THR A 492 -11.89 -35.07 19.36
CA THR A 492 -12.23 -35.34 20.76
C THR A 492 -12.71 -36.77 20.95
N ASP A 493 -13.68 -37.22 20.15
CA ASP A 493 -14.35 -38.52 20.34
C ASP A 493 -13.41 -39.67 19.99
N TRP A 494 -12.65 -39.49 18.91
CA TRP A 494 -11.58 -40.40 18.52
C TRP A 494 -10.53 -40.56 19.64
N ALA A 495 -9.98 -39.45 20.15
CA ALA A 495 -8.95 -39.50 21.19
C ALA A 495 -9.47 -40.10 22.51
N TRP A 496 -10.70 -39.77 22.91
CA TRP A 496 -11.30 -40.33 24.12
C TRP A 496 -11.53 -41.84 24.01
N SER A 497 -12.01 -42.33 22.86
CA SER A 497 -12.24 -43.76 22.62
C SER A 497 -10.93 -44.58 22.73
N LEU A 498 -9.86 -44.09 22.11
CA LEU A 498 -8.54 -44.70 22.21
C LEU A 498 -7.99 -44.68 23.64
N ALA A 499 -8.11 -43.55 24.34
CA ALA A 499 -7.65 -43.43 25.72
C ALA A 499 -8.41 -44.35 26.69
N LYS A 500 -9.73 -44.47 26.56
CA LYS A 500 -10.54 -45.42 27.36
C LYS A 500 -10.22 -46.88 27.06
N SER A 501 -9.76 -47.18 25.86
CA SER A 501 -9.32 -48.52 25.46
C SER A 501 -7.86 -48.82 25.84
N GLY A 502 -7.17 -47.91 26.53
CA GLY A 502 -5.77 -48.06 26.93
C GLY A 502 -4.76 -47.93 25.77
N LYS A 503 -5.16 -47.30 24.66
CA LYS A 503 -4.38 -47.16 23.41
C LYS A 503 -3.97 -45.72 23.17
N VAL A 504 -3.40 -45.05 24.18
CA VAL A 504 -3.06 -43.61 24.10
C VAL A 504 -1.90 -43.36 23.13
N ASP A 505 -0.99 -44.32 22.99
CA ASP A 505 0.14 -44.33 22.05
C ASP A 505 -0.27 -44.22 20.57
N GLU A 506 -1.45 -44.75 20.22
CA GLU A 506 -2.03 -44.65 18.88
C GLU A 506 -2.43 -43.22 18.51
N ILE A 507 -2.54 -42.31 19.50
CA ILE A 507 -2.90 -40.90 19.27
C ILE A 507 -1.69 -40.10 18.78
N PHE A 508 -0.46 -40.51 19.12
CA PHE A 508 0.74 -39.75 18.79
C PHE A 508 0.99 -39.69 17.29
N ASP A 509 1.39 -38.51 16.81
CA ASP A 509 1.99 -38.34 15.49
C ASP A 509 3.21 -39.26 15.38
N GLU A 510 3.31 -39.97 14.26
CA GLU A 510 4.41 -40.90 13.98
C GLU A 510 5.79 -40.26 14.16
N SER A 511 5.91 -38.96 13.86
CA SER A 511 7.16 -38.23 13.98
C SER A 511 7.65 -37.99 15.41
N ILE A 512 6.79 -38.12 16.43
CA ILE A 512 7.17 -37.85 17.83
C ILE A 512 7.11 -39.09 18.72
N ARG A 513 6.62 -40.21 18.21
CA ARG A 513 6.34 -41.42 18.99
C ARG A 513 7.57 -41.93 19.75
N ASP A 514 8.76 -41.81 19.15
CA ASP A 514 10.02 -42.30 19.71
C ASP A 514 10.92 -41.18 20.29
N GLU A 515 10.46 -39.92 20.30
CA GLU A 515 11.28 -38.77 20.72
C GLU A 515 11.18 -38.44 22.23
N GLY A 516 10.12 -38.91 22.90
CA GLY A 516 9.77 -38.49 24.26
C GLY A 516 9.49 -39.64 25.21
N PRO A 517 9.60 -39.43 26.53
CA PRO A 517 9.12 -40.42 27.49
C PRO A 517 7.60 -40.59 27.35
N GLU A 518 7.18 -41.79 26.97
CA GLU A 518 5.78 -42.14 26.65
C GLU A 518 4.80 -41.65 27.72
N LYS A 519 5.06 -41.95 29.00
CA LYS A 519 4.21 -41.51 30.12
C LYS A 519 4.03 -39.99 30.20
N ILE A 520 5.05 -39.21 29.82
CA ILE A 520 4.95 -37.75 29.80
C ILE A 520 4.10 -37.31 28.60
N MET A 521 4.23 -37.96 27.44
CA MET A 521 3.40 -37.66 26.27
C MET A 521 1.94 -38.03 26.49
N GLU A 522 1.67 -39.20 27.08
CA GLU A 522 0.32 -39.65 27.47
C GLU A 522 -0.35 -38.62 28.38
N ARG A 523 0.41 -38.09 29.34
CA ARG A 523 -0.06 -37.04 30.25
C ARG A 523 -0.64 -35.83 29.52
N PHE A 524 0.01 -35.38 28.44
CA PHE A 524 -0.49 -34.26 27.63
C PHE A 524 -1.79 -34.62 26.92
N VAL A 525 -1.89 -35.81 26.33
CA VAL A 525 -3.13 -36.29 25.68
C VAL A 525 -4.28 -36.35 26.68
N LEU A 526 -4.06 -36.92 27.86
CA LEU A 526 -5.09 -37.04 28.90
C LEU A 526 -5.59 -35.66 29.37
N VAL A 527 -4.69 -34.69 29.57
CA VAL A 527 -5.09 -33.31 29.88
C VAL A 527 -5.87 -32.69 28.72
N GLY A 528 -5.45 -32.91 27.47
CA GLY A 528 -6.19 -32.44 26.28
C GLY A 528 -7.63 -32.98 26.24
N ILE A 529 -7.81 -34.27 26.55
CA ILE A 529 -9.13 -34.93 26.62
C ILE A 529 -10.00 -34.33 27.73
N LEU A 530 -9.42 -34.05 28.91
CA LEU A 530 -10.12 -33.43 30.04
C LEU A 530 -10.51 -31.98 29.74
N CYS A 531 -9.59 -31.20 29.17
CA CYS A 531 -9.85 -29.84 28.73
C CYS A 531 -10.98 -29.79 27.70
N ALA A 532 -10.98 -30.71 26.73
CA ALA A 532 -12.00 -30.81 25.68
C ALA A 532 -13.23 -31.66 26.10
N HIS A 533 -13.55 -31.76 27.40
CA HIS A 533 -14.71 -32.52 27.85
C HIS A 533 -16.03 -31.79 27.51
N ALA A 534 -17.08 -32.53 27.10
CA ALA A 534 -18.36 -31.92 26.72
C ALA A 534 -19.04 -31.19 27.89
N MET A 535 -18.99 -31.76 29.10
CA MET A 535 -19.52 -31.14 30.32
C MET A 535 -18.52 -30.15 30.93
N VAL A 536 -18.95 -28.89 31.10
CA VAL A 536 -18.17 -27.78 31.65
C VAL A 536 -17.59 -28.08 33.03
N ALA A 537 -18.39 -28.68 33.91
CA ALA A 537 -18.02 -28.97 35.30
C ALA A 537 -16.85 -29.96 35.42
N LEU A 538 -16.62 -30.78 34.39
CA LEU A 538 -15.54 -31.77 34.36
C LEU A 538 -14.26 -31.24 33.72
N ARG A 539 -14.29 -30.05 33.12
CA ARG A 539 -13.08 -29.42 32.58
C ARG A 539 -12.28 -28.84 33.74
N PRO A 540 -10.94 -29.01 33.78
CA PRO A 540 -10.11 -28.26 34.71
C PRO A 540 -10.17 -26.76 34.38
N THR A 541 -9.75 -25.92 35.32
CA THR A 541 -9.31 -24.56 35.01
C THR A 541 -8.00 -24.61 34.21
N ILE A 542 -7.65 -23.55 33.47
CA ILE A 542 -6.37 -23.55 32.75
C ILE A 542 -5.17 -23.60 33.73
N ALA A 543 -5.32 -23.05 34.94
CA ALA A 543 -4.29 -23.11 35.97
C ALA A 543 -4.07 -24.55 36.48
N GLU A 544 -5.15 -25.31 36.70
CA GLU A 544 -5.07 -26.74 37.02
C GLU A 544 -4.50 -27.55 35.86
N ALA A 545 -4.97 -27.28 34.63
CA ALA A 545 -4.44 -27.93 33.44
C ALA A 545 -2.94 -27.68 33.28
N LEU A 546 -2.46 -26.46 33.51
CA LEU A 546 -1.03 -26.15 33.47
C LEU A 546 -0.24 -26.94 34.51
N LYS A 547 -0.70 -27.00 35.76
CA LYS A 547 -0.07 -27.82 36.82
C LYS A 547 -0.07 -29.30 36.46
N MET A 548 -1.14 -29.80 35.83
CA MET A 548 -1.15 -31.15 35.26
C MET A 548 -0.07 -31.24 34.18
N LEU A 549 0.00 -30.37 33.19
CA LEU A 549 1.03 -30.49 32.14
C LEU A 549 2.47 -30.41 32.68
N GLU A 550 2.71 -29.63 33.73
CA GLU A 550 4.04 -29.47 34.36
C GLU A 550 4.44 -30.65 35.25
N GLY A 551 3.48 -31.45 35.72
CA GLY A 551 3.77 -32.61 36.60
C GLY A 551 3.44 -32.37 38.08
N ASP A 552 2.92 -31.20 38.43
CA ASP A 552 2.75 -30.76 39.82
C ASP A 552 1.54 -31.40 40.51
N ILE A 553 0.51 -31.80 39.75
CA ILE A 553 -0.70 -32.46 40.27
C ILE A 553 -1.09 -33.66 39.42
N ASP A 554 -1.57 -34.74 40.02
CA ASP A 554 -2.00 -35.92 39.26
C ASP A 554 -3.22 -35.64 38.37
N ILE A 555 -3.34 -36.42 37.29
CA ILE A 555 -4.49 -36.37 36.39
C ILE A 555 -5.59 -37.24 37.00
N PRO A 556 -6.82 -36.72 37.16
CA PRO A 556 -7.93 -37.54 37.62
C PRO A 556 -8.29 -38.61 36.58
N ASN A 557 -8.92 -39.70 37.03
CA ASN A 557 -9.45 -40.70 36.11
C ASN A 557 -10.36 -40.04 35.07
N LEU A 558 -10.20 -40.43 33.80
CA LEU A 558 -10.97 -39.86 32.71
C LEU A 558 -12.47 -40.08 32.94
N PRO A 559 -13.28 -39.01 33.04
CA PRO A 559 -14.72 -39.14 33.19
C PRO A 559 -15.36 -39.71 31.91
N ASP A 560 -16.55 -40.27 32.08
CA ASP A 560 -17.34 -40.74 30.96
C ASP A 560 -17.96 -39.58 30.20
N ARG A 561 -18.04 -39.73 28.87
CA ARG A 561 -18.63 -38.72 28.00
C ARG A 561 -20.11 -39.01 27.73
N PRO A 562 -20.96 -37.97 27.68
CA PRO A 562 -22.29 -38.11 27.14
C PRO A 562 -22.21 -38.65 25.70
N VAL A 563 -23.01 -39.67 25.41
CA VAL A 563 -23.08 -40.26 24.07
C VAL A 563 -23.59 -39.18 23.10
N PRO A 564 -22.90 -38.91 21.97
CA PRO A 564 -23.38 -37.96 20.98
C PRO A 564 -24.78 -38.35 20.48
N LEU A 565 -25.67 -37.37 20.26
CA LEU A 565 -27.04 -37.62 19.79
C LEU A 565 -27.12 -38.36 18.43
N GLY A 566 -26.02 -38.46 17.69
CA GLY A 566 -25.90 -39.23 16.44
C GLY A 566 -25.23 -40.61 16.58
N HIS A 567 -24.89 -41.06 17.79
CA HIS A 567 -24.27 -42.36 18.01
C HIS A 567 -25.27 -43.48 17.73
N GLU A 568 -24.83 -44.58 17.10
CA GLU A 568 -25.69 -45.71 16.71
C GLU A 568 -26.49 -46.30 17.88
N SER A 569 -25.96 -46.21 19.11
CA SER A 569 -26.69 -46.62 20.32
C SER A 569 -27.92 -45.77 20.61
N PHE A 570 -27.94 -44.49 20.25
CA PHE A 570 -29.11 -43.62 20.37
C PHE A 570 -30.15 -43.93 19.27
N GLN A 571 -29.71 -44.23 18.04
CA GLN A 571 -30.60 -44.73 16.98
C GLN A 571 -31.19 -46.09 17.33
N SER A 572 -30.39 -47.01 17.88
CA SER A 572 -30.86 -48.31 18.36
C SER A 572 -31.84 -48.16 19.52
N SER A 573 -31.60 -47.24 20.44
CA SER A 573 -32.51 -46.94 21.57
C SER A 573 -33.82 -46.28 21.12
N LEU A 574 -33.77 -45.39 20.13
CA LEU A 574 -34.95 -44.78 19.50
C LEU A 574 -35.75 -45.80 18.68
N LEU A 575 -35.08 -46.66 17.90
CA LEU A 575 -35.71 -47.71 17.10
C LEU A 575 -36.34 -48.81 17.96
N SER A 576 -35.68 -49.20 19.04
CA SER A 576 -36.23 -50.15 20.03
C SER A 576 -37.38 -49.54 20.84
N GLY A 577 -37.31 -48.25 21.18
CA GLY A 577 -38.43 -47.51 21.77
C GLY A 577 -39.63 -47.37 20.83
N MET A 578 -39.41 -47.14 19.53
CA MET A 578 -40.47 -47.02 18.53
C MET A 578 -41.12 -48.37 18.16
N GLN A 579 -40.39 -49.49 18.30
CA GLN A 579 -40.97 -50.82 18.15
C GLN A 579 -41.94 -51.20 19.28
N GLN A 580 -41.79 -50.62 20.48
CA GLN A 580 -42.74 -50.81 21.57
C GLN A 580 -44.00 -49.94 21.45
N SER A 581 -43.99 -48.86 20.66
CA SER A 581 -45.10 -47.90 20.59
C SER A 581 -45.96 -47.96 19.32
N GLY A 582 -45.73 -48.92 18.42
CA GLY A 582 -46.66 -49.26 17.33
C GLY A 582 -47.10 -48.12 16.41
N ARG A 583 -46.28 -47.07 16.22
CA ARG A 583 -46.61 -45.95 15.30
C ARG A 583 -45.57 -45.82 14.19
N SER A 584 -45.98 -46.20 12.98
CA SER A 584 -45.25 -46.00 11.74
C SER A 584 -45.49 -44.59 11.18
N THR A 585 -44.44 -43.77 11.12
CA THR A 585 -44.38 -42.59 10.23
C THR A 585 -42.97 -42.43 9.67
N PRO A 586 -42.78 -42.14 8.36
CA PRO A 586 -41.47 -42.10 7.74
C PRO A 586 -40.77 -40.76 8.01
N PHE A 587 -39.68 -40.77 8.75
CA PHE A 587 -38.83 -39.61 9.04
C PHE A 587 -37.51 -39.75 8.28
N THR A 588 -37.52 -39.57 6.96
CA THR A 588 -36.31 -39.66 6.12
C THR A 588 -36.03 -38.42 5.27
N SER A 589 -36.72 -37.29 5.45
CA SER A 589 -36.49 -36.09 4.60
C SER A 589 -35.87 -34.87 5.29
N PHE A 590 -35.61 -34.87 6.60
CA PHE A 590 -35.15 -33.67 7.31
C PHE A 590 -33.64 -33.47 7.41
N TYR A 591 -32.82 -34.46 7.04
CA TYR A 591 -31.35 -34.39 7.20
C TYR A 591 -30.58 -33.86 5.99
N SER A 592 -31.22 -33.70 4.82
CA SER A 592 -30.54 -33.20 3.61
C SER A 592 -30.64 -31.67 3.44
N SER A 593 -31.63 -31.03 4.06
CA SER A 593 -31.96 -29.62 3.79
C SER A 593 -31.28 -28.61 4.72
N THR A 594 -30.67 -29.03 5.83
CA THR A 594 -30.03 -28.12 6.80
C THR A 594 -28.52 -27.94 6.61
N MET A 595 -27.85 -28.79 5.80
CA MET A 595 -26.42 -28.60 5.47
C MET A 595 -26.18 -27.69 4.26
N ASN A 596 -27.18 -27.47 3.39
CA ASN A 596 -27.00 -26.65 2.18
C ASN A 596 -27.30 -25.16 2.36
N THR A 597 -27.84 -24.72 3.50
CA THR A 597 -28.22 -23.33 3.75
C THR A 597 -27.20 -22.51 4.54
N PHE A 598 -26.11 -23.11 5.03
CA PHE A 598 -25.02 -22.40 5.73
C PHE A 598 -23.71 -22.28 4.93
N SER A 599 -23.68 -22.76 3.68
CA SER A 599 -22.53 -22.56 2.76
C SER A 599 -22.67 -21.32 1.86
N ARG A 600 -23.65 -20.45 2.12
CA ARG A 600 -23.76 -19.11 1.53
C ARG A 600 -24.19 -18.14 2.61
N ASN A 601 -23.22 -17.59 3.34
CA ASN A 601 -23.19 -16.22 3.87
C ASN A 601 -21.84 -15.96 4.50
#